data_AF-A0AAN9VVD3-F1
#
_entry.id   AF-A0AAN9VVD3-F1
#
_cell.length_a   1.000
_cell.length_b   1.000
_cell.length_c   1.000
_cell.angle_alpha   90.00
_cell.angle_beta   90.00
_cell.angle_gamma   90.00
#
_symmetry.space_group_name_H-M   'P 1'
#
loop_
_entity.id
_entity.type
_entity.pdbx_description
1 polymer ?
#
loop_
_entity_poly.entity_id
_entity_poly.type
_entity_poly.pdbx_seq_one_letter_code
_entity_poly.pdbx_strand_id
1 'polypeptide(L)'
;MFEYKSTVPYHTSAILASALDTLTLSYRKRQGEVARLTDLCSCLSRVGRKAAAASVGLPFAMPADSFLLDVLEKWEGPLWQSLTPNCSLNEDRIWIQSIVLRGITEDKLISSSHNYRDWNPAYRCTTVQEMLSLFLSCCSYATASLAHTADFPCKVSPPFPNLFSDNILQDGTVSNVSRPKNCGVKSVPVIAGLHSSRSVGDMLESLHSQVKKLKLRQFHQFGNSGLENDEYSSNLDQLLDLRECYHEEFNV
;
A
#
# COMPACT_ATOMS: atom_id res chain seq x y z
N MET A 1 -10.75 7.70 11.31
CA MET A 1 -10.76 7.93 9.85
C MET A 1 -11.79 7.06 9.15
N PHE A 2 -12.00 5.80 9.57
CA PHE A 2 -12.96 4.89 8.97
C PHE A 2 -14.07 4.42 9.91
N GLU A 3 -15.26 4.23 9.35
CA GLU A 3 -16.39 3.47 9.91
C GLU A 3 -16.53 2.11 9.19
N TYR A 4 -15.45 1.34 9.21
CA TYR A 4 -15.39 0.03 8.56
C TYR A 4 -16.21 -1.04 9.30
N LYS A 5 -16.91 -1.90 8.54
CA LYS A 5 -17.67 -3.04 9.06
C LYS A 5 -17.17 -4.31 8.39
N SER A 6 -16.46 -5.15 9.15
CA SER A 6 -15.85 -6.39 8.64
C SER A 6 -16.87 -7.43 8.15
N THR A 7 -18.11 -7.35 8.63
CA THR A 7 -19.20 -8.24 8.22
C THR A 7 -19.81 -7.88 6.87
N VAL A 8 -19.44 -6.73 6.28
CA VAL A 8 -19.97 -6.24 5.01
C VAL A 8 -18.88 -6.36 3.94
N PRO A 9 -18.89 -7.40 3.08
CA PRO A 9 -17.86 -7.60 2.06
C PRO A 9 -17.68 -6.41 1.14
N TYR A 10 -18.76 -5.65 0.90
CA TYR A 10 -18.73 -4.45 0.09
C TYR A 10 -17.73 -3.40 0.60
N HIS A 11 -17.58 -3.25 1.93
CA HIS A 11 -16.62 -2.33 2.53
C HIS A 11 -15.19 -2.78 2.22
N THR A 12 -14.90 -4.06 2.42
CA THR A 12 -13.59 -4.65 2.14
C THR A 12 -13.24 -4.54 0.66
N SER A 13 -14.17 -4.91 -0.23
CA SER A 13 -13.99 -4.81 -1.67
C SER A 13 -13.70 -3.38 -2.12
N ALA A 14 -14.37 -2.37 -1.54
CA ALA A 14 -14.11 -0.97 -1.87
C ALA A 14 -12.71 -0.51 -1.49
N ILE A 15 -12.20 -0.92 -0.33
CA ILE A 15 -10.83 -0.62 0.12
C ILE A 15 -9.81 -1.31 -0.79
N LEU A 16 -9.98 -2.62 -1.04
CA LEU A 16 -9.10 -3.39 -1.93
C LEU A 16 -9.11 -2.83 -3.35
N ALA A 17 -10.27 -2.46 -3.89
CA ALA A 17 -10.40 -1.84 -5.20
C ALA A 17 -9.68 -0.48 -5.25
N SER A 18 -9.77 0.33 -4.20
CA SER A 18 -9.07 1.62 -4.12
C SER A 18 -7.55 1.45 -4.09
N ALA A 19 -7.07 0.43 -3.36
CA ALA A 19 -5.67 0.09 -3.31
C ALA A 19 -5.17 -0.40 -4.69
N LEU A 20 -5.85 -1.36 -5.31
CA LEU A 20 -5.49 -1.89 -6.63
C LEU A 20 -5.59 -0.84 -7.73
N ASP A 21 -6.62 0.01 -7.72
CA ASP A 21 -6.72 1.14 -8.64
C ASP A 21 -5.50 2.04 -8.47
N THR A 22 -5.11 2.38 -7.24
CA THR A 22 -3.95 3.22 -6.97
C THR A 22 -2.62 2.56 -7.37
N LEU A 23 -2.39 1.30 -6.99
CA LEU A 23 -1.17 0.55 -7.32
C LEU A 23 -0.94 0.42 -8.83
N THR A 24 -2.02 0.25 -9.60
CA THR A 24 -1.95 0.03 -11.05
C THR A 24 -1.90 1.34 -11.86
N LEU A 25 -1.88 2.52 -11.21
CA LEU A 25 -1.88 3.80 -11.91
C LEU A 25 -0.65 3.99 -12.80
N SER A 26 0.52 3.54 -12.35
CA SER A 26 1.78 3.65 -13.10
C SER A 26 1.70 2.98 -14.47
N TYR A 27 0.87 1.95 -14.63
CA TYR A 27 0.65 1.23 -15.89
C TYR A 27 -0.44 1.82 -16.79
N ARG A 28 -1.35 2.60 -16.21
CA ARG A 28 -2.54 3.11 -16.92
C ARG A 28 -2.41 4.56 -17.35
N LYS A 29 -1.38 5.26 -16.88
CA LYS A 29 -1.10 6.63 -17.26
C LYS A 29 -0.49 6.70 -18.65
N ARG A 30 -0.99 7.65 -19.46
CA ARG A 30 -0.44 7.98 -20.78
C ARG A 30 0.76 8.93 -20.72
N GLN A 31 0.99 9.57 -19.57
CA GLN A 31 2.02 10.59 -19.36
C GLN A 31 2.96 10.14 -18.22
N GLY A 32 4.25 10.40 -18.41
CA GLY A 32 5.34 9.95 -17.54
C GLY A 32 6.12 8.77 -18.12
N GLU A 33 7.12 8.28 -17.39
CA GLU A 33 7.80 7.04 -17.75
C GLU A 33 6.81 5.87 -17.70
N VAL A 34 6.72 5.12 -18.81
CA VAL A 34 5.88 3.93 -18.88
C VAL A 34 6.52 2.84 -18.03
N ALA A 35 6.09 2.73 -16.78
CA ALA A 35 6.43 1.57 -15.95
C ALA A 35 5.81 0.34 -16.61
N ARG A 36 6.57 -0.74 -16.80
CA ARG A 36 6.02 -2.02 -17.24
C ARG A 36 5.78 -2.90 -16.02
N LEU A 37 4.72 -3.69 -16.06
CA LEU A 37 4.43 -4.64 -14.98
C LEU A 37 5.59 -5.65 -14.82
N THR A 38 6.22 -6.04 -15.95
CA THR A 38 7.40 -6.92 -15.96
C THR A 38 8.55 -6.35 -15.13
N ASP A 39 8.78 -5.05 -15.23
CA ASP A 39 9.89 -4.38 -14.56
C ASP A 39 9.63 -4.36 -13.06
N LEU A 40 8.40 -4.00 -12.64
CA LEU A 40 8.01 -4.09 -11.23
C LEU A 40 8.13 -5.52 -10.68
N CYS A 41 7.62 -6.52 -11.41
CA CYS A 41 7.73 -7.91 -11.00
C CYS A 41 9.20 -8.31 -10.86
N SER A 42 10.07 -7.94 -11.80
CA SER A 42 11.50 -8.23 -11.72
C SER A 42 12.16 -7.62 -10.49
N CYS A 43 11.74 -6.41 -10.09
CA CYS A 43 12.24 -5.74 -8.89
C CYS A 43 11.77 -6.47 -7.62
N LEU A 44 10.47 -6.78 -7.50
CA LEU A 44 9.91 -7.39 -6.29
C LEU A 44 10.29 -8.87 -6.11
N SER A 45 10.56 -9.57 -7.22
CA SER A 45 10.80 -11.03 -7.28
C SER A 45 12.28 -11.43 -7.19
N ARG A 46 13.17 -10.55 -6.72
CA ARG A 46 14.59 -10.88 -6.55
C ARG A 46 14.77 -12.06 -5.61
N VAL A 47 15.78 -12.88 -5.91
CA VAL A 47 16.20 -14.04 -5.09
C VAL A 47 15.09 -15.08 -4.89
N GLY A 48 14.35 -15.40 -5.96
CA GLY A 48 13.34 -16.46 -5.94
C GLY A 48 12.01 -16.08 -5.30
N ARG A 49 11.86 -14.83 -4.82
CA ARG A 49 10.62 -14.28 -4.26
C ARG A 49 9.51 -14.20 -5.32
N LYS A 50 8.27 -14.52 -4.95
CA LYS A 50 7.12 -14.60 -5.88
C LYS A 50 5.84 -13.91 -5.39
N ALA A 51 5.84 -13.42 -4.16
CA ALA A 51 4.77 -12.69 -3.50
C ALA A 51 5.25 -11.32 -2.97
N ALA A 52 4.31 -10.40 -2.82
CA ALA A 52 4.55 -9.10 -2.20
C ALA A 52 3.38 -8.78 -1.26
N ALA A 53 3.66 -8.06 -0.18
CA ALA A 53 2.63 -7.52 0.70
C ALA A 53 2.06 -6.24 0.07
N ALA A 54 0.76 -6.04 0.17
CA ALA A 54 0.08 -4.82 -0.27
C ALA A 54 -0.24 -3.93 0.94
N SER A 55 -0.23 -2.62 0.73
CA SER A 55 -0.61 -1.64 1.75
C SER A 55 -1.45 -0.50 1.17
N VAL A 56 -2.20 0.18 2.04
CA VAL A 56 -2.98 1.36 1.67
C VAL A 56 -3.10 2.35 2.83
N GLY A 57 -2.97 3.64 2.54
CA GLY A 57 -3.42 4.77 3.34
C GLY A 57 -4.56 5.47 2.61
N LEU A 58 -5.78 5.30 3.12
CA LEU A 58 -7.02 5.78 2.50
C LEU A 58 -7.87 6.48 3.57
N PRO A 59 -8.18 7.77 3.47
CA PRO A 59 -7.38 8.76 2.74
C PRO A 59 -5.93 8.79 3.22
N PHE A 60 -5.04 9.35 2.42
CA PHE A 60 -3.78 9.89 2.92
C PHE A 60 -4.09 11.09 3.82
N ALA A 61 -3.71 11.01 5.10
CA ALA A 61 -4.20 11.91 6.15
C ALA A 61 -3.54 13.31 6.12
N MET A 62 -3.89 14.11 5.11
CA MET A 62 -3.42 15.48 4.93
C MET A 62 -4.45 16.49 5.43
N PRO A 63 -4.10 17.39 6.37
CA PRO A 63 -4.98 18.50 6.77
C PRO A 63 -5.27 19.49 5.63
N ALA A 64 -6.47 20.08 5.61
CA ALA A 64 -6.92 20.96 4.52
C ALA A 64 -5.97 22.15 4.22
N ASP A 65 -5.47 22.80 5.28
CA ASP A 65 -4.65 24.01 5.20
C ASP A 65 -3.14 23.72 5.32
N SER A 66 -2.72 22.51 4.91
CA SER A 66 -1.32 22.09 4.99
C SER A 66 -0.69 21.87 3.62
N PHE A 67 0.64 21.77 3.61
CA PHE A 67 1.45 21.37 2.46
C PHE A 67 2.08 20.01 2.72
N LEU A 68 2.40 19.28 1.65
CA LEU A 68 2.91 17.92 1.75
C LEU A 68 4.20 17.85 2.59
N LEU A 69 5.11 18.80 2.40
CA LEU A 69 6.35 18.87 3.19
C LEU A 69 6.06 18.96 4.69
N ASP A 70 5.18 19.87 5.11
CA ASP A 70 4.83 20.06 6.52
C ASP A 70 4.21 18.80 7.14
N VAL A 71 3.40 18.09 6.34
CA VAL A 71 2.74 16.85 6.75
C VAL A 71 3.76 15.73 6.92
N LEU A 72 4.70 15.59 5.99
CA LEU A 72 5.74 14.57 6.02
C LEU A 72 6.77 14.83 7.13
N GLU A 73 7.20 16.07 7.36
CA GLU A 73 8.14 16.43 8.44
C GLU A 73 7.59 16.11 9.83
N LYS A 74 6.28 16.23 10.02
CA LYS A 74 5.58 15.97 11.29
C LYS A 74 4.94 14.59 11.33
N TRP A 75 5.19 13.75 10.33
CA TRP A 75 4.51 12.46 10.25
C TRP A 75 5.03 11.52 11.35
N GLU A 76 4.12 11.06 12.19
CA GLU A 76 4.39 10.07 13.22
C GLU A 76 3.59 8.80 12.95
N GLY A 77 4.24 7.65 13.10
CA GLY A 77 3.62 6.35 12.83
C GLY A 77 3.55 6.01 11.33
N PRO A 78 2.73 5.02 10.96
CA PRO A 78 2.77 4.45 9.63
C PRO A 78 2.01 5.29 8.59
N LEU A 79 2.59 5.45 7.40
CA LEU A 79 1.94 6.13 6.25
C LEU A 79 0.74 5.34 5.71
N TRP A 80 0.73 4.03 5.91
CA TRP A 80 -0.23 3.09 5.34
C TRP A 80 -0.46 1.90 6.27
N GLN A 81 -1.51 1.14 6.03
CA GLN A 81 -1.80 -0.11 6.71
C GLN A 81 -1.63 -1.29 5.76
N SER A 82 -1.17 -2.41 6.28
CA SER A 82 -1.06 -3.65 5.51
C SER A 82 -2.45 -4.19 5.15
N LEU A 83 -2.63 -4.54 3.89
CA LEU A 83 -3.79 -5.27 3.38
C LEU A 83 -3.53 -6.78 3.32
N THR A 84 -2.26 -7.19 3.38
CA THR A 84 -1.88 -8.60 3.36
C THR A 84 -1.93 -9.15 4.79
N PRO A 85 -2.72 -10.20 5.05
CA PRO A 85 -2.80 -10.80 6.38
C PRO A 85 -1.44 -11.28 6.87
N ASN A 86 -1.17 -11.12 8.17
CA ASN A 86 0.08 -11.50 8.82
C ASN A 86 1.35 -10.82 8.25
N CYS A 87 1.21 -9.70 7.52
CA CYS A 87 2.33 -8.84 7.15
C CYS A 87 2.30 -7.55 7.98
N SER A 88 3.29 -7.35 8.85
CA SER A 88 3.41 -6.17 9.72
C SER A 88 4.47 -5.19 9.22
N LEU A 89 4.11 -4.31 8.28
CA LEU A 89 5.06 -3.49 7.51
C LEU A 89 5.80 -2.39 8.29
N ASN A 90 5.34 -2.00 9.47
CA ASN A 90 5.88 -0.82 10.18
C ASN A 90 7.25 -1.06 10.81
N GLU A 91 7.54 -2.31 11.19
CA GLU A 91 8.79 -2.75 11.83
C GLU A 91 9.46 -3.85 10.99
N ASP A 92 9.05 -3.96 9.72
CA ASP A 92 9.51 -5.02 8.83
C ASP A 92 10.82 -4.65 8.13
N ARG A 93 11.58 -5.67 7.74
CA ARG A 93 12.66 -5.51 6.78
C ARG A 93 12.09 -5.51 5.37
N ILE A 94 11.86 -4.31 4.83
CA ILE A 94 11.44 -4.12 3.45
C ILE A 94 12.68 -3.96 2.58
N TRP A 95 12.92 -4.86 1.63
CA TRP A 95 14.05 -4.75 0.70
C TRP A 95 13.71 -3.84 -0.47
N ILE A 96 12.53 -4.04 -1.05
CA ILE A 96 12.08 -3.34 -2.25
C ILE A 96 10.61 -2.99 -2.08
N GLN A 97 10.27 -1.75 -2.40
CA GLN A 97 8.87 -1.31 -2.42
C GLN A 97 8.56 -0.46 -3.64
N SER A 98 7.31 -0.55 -4.09
CA SER A 98 6.72 0.36 -5.06
C SER A 98 5.55 1.06 -4.40
N ILE A 99 5.67 2.38 -4.27
CA ILE A 99 4.71 3.24 -3.59
C ILE A 99 4.08 4.18 -4.62
N VAL A 100 2.76 4.29 -4.57
CA VAL A 100 2.00 5.22 -5.41
C VAL A 100 1.21 6.17 -4.51
N LEU A 101 1.42 7.47 -4.68
CA LEU A 101 0.67 8.53 -4.01
C LEU A 101 -0.16 9.31 -5.02
N ARG A 102 -1.46 9.46 -4.79
CA ARG A 102 -2.35 10.22 -5.68
C ARG A 102 -3.19 11.25 -4.94
N GLY A 103 -3.67 12.24 -5.68
CA GLY A 103 -4.60 13.27 -5.21
C GLY A 103 -3.93 14.46 -4.53
N ILE A 104 -2.62 14.62 -4.69
CA ILE A 104 -1.86 15.77 -4.21
C ILE A 104 -1.20 16.41 -5.42
N THR A 105 -1.45 17.70 -5.60
CA THR A 105 -0.94 18.51 -6.70
C THR A 105 0.28 19.31 -6.26
N GLU A 106 1.08 19.78 -7.22
CA GLU A 106 2.34 20.49 -6.95
C GLU A 106 2.14 21.83 -6.23
N ASP A 107 0.97 22.48 -6.36
CA ASP A 107 0.63 23.69 -5.59
C ASP A 107 0.50 23.43 -4.08
N LYS A 108 0.33 22.17 -3.68
CA LYS A 108 0.31 21.72 -2.28
C LYS A 108 1.63 21.12 -1.82
N LEU A 109 2.72 21.28 -2.58
CA LEU A 109 4.03 20.69 -2.25
C LEU A 109 4.71 21.37 -1.05
N ILE A 110 4.90 22.68 -1.13
CA ILE A 110 5.65 23.50 -0.14
C ILE A 110 4.93 24.84 0.02
N SER A 111 4.81 25.34 1.26
CA SER A 111 4.24 26.67 1.49
C SER A 111 5.15 27.78 0.93
N SER A 112 4.54 28.78 0.30
CA SER A 112 5.23 30.01 -0.13
C SER A 112 5.79 30.84 1.03
N SER A 113 5.39 30.56 2.28
CA SER A 113 5.83 31.26 3.48
C SER A 113 7.15 30.75 4.07
N HIS A 114 7.75 29.67 3.55
CA HIS A 114 9.03 29.19 4.06
C HIS A 114 10.17 30.03 3.48
N ASN A 115 10.88 30.74 4.35
CA ASN A 115 12.20 31.28 4.01
C ASN A 115 13.08 30.10 3.57
N TYR A 116 13.55 30.10 2.32
CA TYR A 116 14.45 29.09 1.76
C TYR A 116 15.52 28.71 2.79
N ARG A 117 15.35 27.54 3.43
CA ARG A 117 16.38 26.96 4.28
C ARG A 117 17.27 26.15 3.36
N ASP A 118 18.35 26.77 2.88
CA ASP A 118 19.27 26.21 1.87
C ASP A 118 19.84 24.81 2.22
N TRP A 119 19.75 24.42 3.49
CA TRP A 119 20.25 23.16 4.02
C TRP A 119 19.28 21.97 3.92
N ASN A 120 17.96 22.17 3.89
CA ASN A 120 17.02 21.05 3.82
C ASN A 120 16.76 20.68 2.35
N PRO A 121 17.18 19.47 1.88
CA PRO A 121 17.03 19.07 0.49
C PRO A 121 15.57 19.01 0.02
N ALA A 122 14.60 18.88 0.93
CA ALA A 122 13.18 18.85 0.60
C ALA A 122 12.69 20.13 -0.08
N TYR A 123 13.31 21.30 0.20
CA TYR A 123 12.98 22.55 -0.47
C TYR A 123 13.46 22.63 -1.92
N ARG A 124 14.27 21.66 -2.37
CA ARG A 124 14.73 21.53 -3.77
C ARG A 124 13.81 20.64 -4.60
N CYS A 125 12.91 19.90 -3.97
CA CYS A 125 11.94 19.09 -4.67
C CYS A 125 10.96 20.00 -5.43
N THR A 126 10.79 19.72 -6.71
CA THR A 126 9.87 20.45 -7.60
C THR A 126 8.58 19.68 -7.84
N THR A 127 8.62 18.35 -7.67
CA THR A 127 7.47 17.47 -7.88
C THR A 127 7.09 16.71 -6.60
N VAL A 128 5.83 16.27 -6.53
CA VAL A 128 5.34 15.37 -5.46
C VAL A 128 6.14 14.06 -5.43
N GLN A 129 6.58 13.57 -6.59
CA GLN A 129 7.35 12.33 -6.71
C GLN A 129 8.74 12.46 -6.09
N GLU A 130 9.43 13.57 -6.34
CA GLU A 130 10.74 13.84 -5.74
C GLU A 130 10.65 13.95 -4.22
N MET A 131 9.64 14.66 -3.73
CA MET A 131 9.38 14.81 -2.29
C MET A 131 9.10 13.46 -1.63
N LEU A 132 8.22 12.65 -2.22
CA LEU A 132 7.91 11.31 -1.71
C LEU A 132 9.14 10.40 -1.73
N SER A 133 9.92 10.42 -2.82
CA SER A 133 11.15 9.63 -2.93
C SER A 133 12.17 10.01 -1.86
N LEU A 134 12.37 11.31 -1.63
CA LEU A 134 13.24 11.82 -0.59
C LEU A 134 12.76 11.36 0.80
N PHE A 135 11.48 11.55 1.12
CA PHE A 135 10.91 11.10 2.38
C PHE A 135 11.11 9.59 2.62
N LEU A 136 10.81 8.76 1.62
CA LEU A 136 10.99 7.31 1.73
C LEU A 136 12.46 6.93 1.95
N SER A 137 13.40 7.66 1.34
CA SER A 137 14.85 7.43 1.55
C SER A 137 15.32 7.80 2.96
N CYS A 138 14.65 8.77 3.61
CA CYS A 138 14.95 9.15 4.98
C CYS A 138 14.33 8.20 6.01
N CYS A 139 13.15 7.66 5.72
CA CYS A 139 12.41 6.82 6.67
C CYS A 139 12.67 5.32 6.52
N SER A 140 13.10 4.85 5.34
CA SER A 140 13.25 3.42 5.07
C SER A 140 14.72 3.01 5.14
N TYR A 141 15.05 2.11 6.07
CA TYR A 141 16.42 1.62 6.22
C TYR A 141 16.74 0.55 5.15
N ALA A 142 17.76 0.79 4.33
CA ALA A 142 18.27 -0.14 3.32
C ALA A 142 17.17 -0.69 2.35
N THR A 143 16.17 0.14 2.04
CA THR A 143 15.06 -0.20 1.15
C THR A 143 15.20 0.52 -0.19
N ALA A 144 15.16 -0.23 -1.30
CA ALA A 144 15.01 0.36 -2.62
C ALA A 144 13.54 0.73 -2.85
N SER A 145 13.26 2.03 -2.99
CA SER A 145 11.89 2.57 -3.11
C SER A 145 11.65 3.14 -4.50
N LEU A 146 10.62 2.63 -5.17
CA LEU A 146 10.09 3.17 -6.42
C LEU A 146 8.86 4.00 -6.09
N ALA A 147 8.96 5.33 -6.24
CA ALA A 147 7.84 6.22 -5.98
C ALA A 147 7.18 6.66 -7.30
N HIS A 148 5.85 6.59 -7.35
CA HIS A 148 5.05 7.12 -8.44
C HIS A 148 3.97 8.03 -7.88
N THR A 149 3.57 9.04 -8.66
CA THR A 149 2.55 9.98 -8.20
C THR A 149 1.47 10.24 -9.23
N ALA A 150 0.31 10.75 -8.78
CA ALA A 150 -0.75 11.22 -9.65
C ALA A 150 -1.57 12.37 -9.06
N ASP A 151 -1.81 13.40 -9.86
CA ASP A 151 -2.52 14.59 -9.40
C ASP A 151 -3.99 14.31 -9.06
N PHE A 152 -4.62 13.36 -9.77
CA PHE A 152 -6.05 13.10 -9.60
C PHE A 152 -6.33 12.19 -8.39
N PRO A 153 -7.23 12.60 -7.48
CA PRO A 153 -7.57 11.83 -6.29
C PRO A 153 -8.41 10.58 -6.64
N CYS A 154 -8.52 9.65 -5.70
CA CYS A 154 -9.42 8.50 -5.82
C CYS A 154 -10.87 8.96 -5.67
N LYS A 155 -11.73 8.67 -6.65
CA LYS A 155 -13.16 9.02 -6.58
C LYS A 155 -13.88 8.04 -5.66
N VAL A 156 -14.56 8.57 -4.66
CA VAL A 156 -15.29 7.80 -3.63
C VAL A 156 -16.75 8.25 -3.52
N SER A 157 -17.28 8.81 -4.60
CA SER A 157 -18.71 9.07 -4.75
C SER A 157 -19.50 7.75 -4.89
N PRO A 158 -20.83 7.76 -4.69
CA PRO A 158 -21.67 6.60 -4.95
C PRO A 158 -21.38 5.98 -6.33
N PRO A 159 -21.27 4.63 -6.42
CA PRO A 159 -21.72 3.65 -5.44
C PRO A 159 -20.80 3.42 -4.24
N PHE A 160 -19.58 3.97 -4.18
CA PHE A 160 -18.60 3.72 -3.11
C PHE A 160 -19.22 3.82 -1.70
N PRO A 161 -18.93 2.88 -0.78
CA PRO A 161 -19.54 2.87 0.55
C PRO A 161 -19.14 4.12 1.33
N ASN A 162 -20.07 4.66 2.11
CA ASN A 162 -19.77 5.78 3.00
C ASN A 162 -18.95 5.29 4.20
N LEU A 163 -17.64 5.22 4.03
CA LEU A 163 -16.71 4.69 5.03
C LEU A 163 -16.01 5.78 5.85
N PHE A 164 -16.06 7.03 5.40
CA PHE A 164 -15.23 8.10 5.96
C PHE A 164 -15.93 8.80 7.11
N SER A 165 -15.22 8.93 8.22
CA SER A 165 -15.70 9.69 9.38
C SER A 165 -16.00 11.15 9.04
N ASP A 166 -16.78 11.80 9.89
CA ASP A 166 -17.26 13.17 9.66
C ASP A 166 -16.14 14.23 9.66
N ASN A 167 -14.96 13.92 10.19
CA ASN A 167 -13.79 14.81 10.17
C ASN A 167 -13.03 14.85 8.84
N ILE A 168 -13.47 14.05 7.85
CA ILE A 168 -12.93 14.10 6.48
C ILE A 168 -13.75 15.10 5.67
N LEU A 169 -13.14 15.96 4.87
CA LEU A 169 -13.88 16.90 4.03
C LEU A 169 -14.30 16.26 2.69
N GLN A 170 -15.03 17.01 1.85
CA GLN A 170 -15.52 16.47 0.57
C GLN A 170 -14.38 16.08 -0.39
N ASP A 171 -13.22 16.74 -0.27
CA ASP A 171 -12.01 16.52 -1.04
C ASP A 171 -11.07 15.47 -0.40
N GLY A 172 -11.44 14.93 0.75
CA GLY A 172 -10.70 13.89 1.46
C GLY A 172 -9.63 14.40 2.42
N THR A 173 -9.51 15.72 2.58
CA THR A 173 -8.61 16.32 3.56
C THR A 173 -9.15 16.14 4.99
N VAL A 174 -8.26 16.18 5.97
CA VAL A 174 -8.62 16.07 7.39
C VAL A 174 -8.92 17.46 7.96
N SER A 175 -9.99 17.59 8.73
CA SER A 175 -10.34 18.81 9.43
C SER A 175 -10.70 18.53 10.89
N ASN A 176 -10.46 19.51 11.76
CA ASN A 176 -10.95 19.50 13.13
C ASN A 176 -12.45 19.82 13.21
N VAL A 177 -13.03 20.34 12.12
CA VAL A 177 -14.45 20.67 12.02
C VAL A 177 -15.18 19.54 11.32
N SER A 178 -16.27 19.07 11.93
CA SER A 178 -17.14 18.06 11.36
C SER A 178 -17.78 18.55 10.06
N ARG A 179 -17.69 17.74 9.01
CA ARG A 179 -18.41 17.90 7.74
C ARG A 179 -19.93 17.92 7.99
N PRO A 180 -20.71 18.72 7.24
CA PRO A 180 -22.17 18.66 7.32
C PRO A 180 -22.70 17.28 6.94
N LYS A 181 -23.70 16.77 7.67
CA LYS A 181 -24.26 15.41 7.51
C LYS A 181 -24.78 15.09 6.09
N ASN A 182 -25.18 16.11 5.33
CA ASN A 182 -25.72 15.96 3.98
C ASN A 182 -24.63 15.99 2.89
N CYS A 183 -23.36 16.11 3.26
CA CYS A 183 -22.25 16.13 2.33
C CYS A 183 -21.44 14.84 2.50
N GLY A 184 -21.41 13.99 1.48
CA GLY A 184 -20.50 12.84 1.43
C GLY A 184 -19.11 13.23 0.93
N VAL A 185 -18.12 12.37 1.18
CA VAL A 185 -16.80 12.49 0.56
C VAL A 185 -16.93 12.16 -0.93
N LYS A 186 -16.35 12.98 -1.80
CA LYS A 186 -16.42 12.81 -3.25
C LYS A 186 -15.13 12.20 -3.81
N SER A 187 -14.01 12.60 -3.24
CA SER A 187 -12.70 12.09 -3.62
C SER A 187 -11.75 12.14 -2.43
N VAL A 188 -10.68 11.35 -2.48
CA VAL A 188 -9.66 11.30 -1.43
C VAL A 188 -8.26 11.15 -2.01
N PRO A 189 -7.23 11.77 -1.42
CA PRO A 189 -5.85 11.40 -1.69
C PRO A 189 -5.60 9.99 -1.15
N VAL A 190 -4.76 9.21 -1.83
CA VAL A 190 -4.50 7.80 -1.47
C VAL A 190 -3.03 7.51 -1.64
N ILE A 191 -2.44 6.82 -0.66
CA ILE A 191 -1.14 6.18 -0.80
C ILE A 191 -1.33 4.67 -0.81
N ALA A 192 -0.66 3.95 -1.69
CA ALA A 192 -0.70 2.49 -1.72
C ALA A 192 0.67 1.93 -2.06
N GLY A 193 1.01 0.77 -1.52
CA GLY A 193 2.32 0.16 -1.68
C GLY A 193 2.29 -1.34 -1.98
N LEU A 194 3.29 -1.80 -2.73
CA LEU A 194 3.67 -3.21 -2.84
C LEU A 194 5.06 -3.38 -2.25
N HIS A 195 5.22 -4.35 -1.36
CA HIS A 195 6.42 -4.52 -0.55
C HIS A 195 6.94 -5.96 -0.68
N SER A 196 8.18 -6.09 -1.14
CA SER A 196 8.97 -7.31 -0.99
C SER A 196 9.69 -7.20 0.34
N SER A 197 9.20 -7.93 1.34
CA SER A 197 9.61 -7.78 2.74
C SER A 197 9.61 -9.10 3.50
N ARG A 198 10.31 -9.14 4.64
CA ARG A 198 10.46 -10.37 5.43
C ARG A 198 9.11 -10.92 5.91
N SER A 199 8.17 -10.07 6.30
CA SER A 199 6.86 -10.53 6.80
C SER A 199 6.01 -11.28 5.76
N VAL A 200 6.34 -11.21 4.46
CA VAL A 200 5.75 -12.09 3.45
C VAL A 200 6.09 -13.55 3.74
N GLY A 201 7.28 -13.83 4.27
CA GLY A 201 7.67 -15.16 4.77
C GLY A 201 6.80 -15.63 5.94
N ASP A 202 6.51 -14.74 6.90
CA ASP A 202 5.63 -15.05 8.03
C ASP A 202 4.19 -15.33 7.57
N MET A 203 3.71 -14.58 6.57
CA MET A 203 2.42 -14.83 5.92
C MET A 203 2.38 -16.21 5.26
N LEU A 204 3.43 -16.59 4.53
CA LEU A 204 3.54 -17.92 3.90
C LEU A 204 3.58 -19.03 4.97
N GLU A 205 4.39 -18.89 6.01
CA GLU A 205 4.46 -19.86 7.11
C GLU A 205 3.11 -20.02 7.83
N SER A 206 2.41 -18.92 8.04
CA SER A 206 1.06 -18.94 8.62
C SER A 206 0.07 -19.66 7.71
N LEU A 207 0.10 -19.38 6.40
CA LEU A 207 -0.72 -20.07 5.41
C LEU A 207 -0.44 -21.58 5.41
N HIS A 208 0.84 -21.99 5.35
CA HIS A 208 1.25 -23.40 5.47
C HIS A 208 0.67 -24.03 6.75
N SER A 209 0.85 -23.36 7.90
CA SER A 209 0.42 -23.88 9.21
C SER A 209 -1.10 -24.04 9.33
N GLN A 210 -1.89 -23.17 8.69
CA GLN A 210 -3.35 -23.32 8.67
C GLN A 210 -3.79 -24.41 7.71
N VAL A 211 -3.21 -24.47 6.52
CA VAL A 211 -3.57 -25.46 5.49
C VAL A 211 -3.18 -26.87 5.94
N LYS A 212 -1.98 -27.06 6.51
CA LYS A 212 -1.52 -28.36 7.04
C LYS A 212 -2.46 -29.02 8.05
N LYS A 213 -3.27 -28.23 8.78
CA LYS A 213 -4.26 -28.76 9.76
C LYS A 213 -5.48 -29.38 9.09
N LEU A 214 -5.74 -29.06 7.82
CA LEU A 214 -6.88 -29.57 7.06
C LEU A 214 -6.66 -31.05 6.74
N LYS A 215 -7.65 -31.88 7.08
CA LYS A 215 -7.66 -33.30 6.72
C LYS A 215 -8.36 -33.45 5.38
N LEU A 216 -7.61 -33.57 4.28
CA LEU A 216 -8.17 -33.71 2.92
C LEU A 216 -9.27 -34.78 2.79
N ARG A 217 -9.13 -35.89 3.54
CA ARG A 217 -10.14 -36.96 3.57
C ARG A 217 -11.54 -36.50 3.97
N GLN A 218 -11.66 -35.38 4.70
CA GLN A 218 -12.94 -34.80 5.12
C GLN A 218 -13.59 -33.95 4.02
N PHE A 219 -12.86 -33.64 2.95
CA PHE A 219 -13.29 -32.78 1.85
C PHE A 219 -13.35 -33.57 0.54
N HIS A 220 -14.35 -34.46 0.43
CA HIS A 220 -14.50 -35.36 -0.72
C HIS A 220 -14.55 -34.67 -2.09
N GLN A 221 -14.99 -33.40 -2.13
CA GLN A 221 -15.02 -32.61 -3.37
C GLN A 221 -13.63 -32.47 -4.00
N PHE A 222 -12.57 -32.31 -3.20
CA PHE A 222 -11.20 -32.19 -3.72
C PHE A 222 -10.68 -33.51 -4.31
N GLY A 223 -10.96 -34.63 -3.65
CA GLY A 223 -10.63 -35.96 -4.18
C GLY A 223 -11.39 -36.26 -5.47
N ASN A 224 -12.68 -35.90 -5.54
CA ASN A 224 -13.50 -36.06 -6.75
C ASN A 224 -13.02 -35.19 -7.91
N SER A 225 -12.37 -34.05 -7.64
CA SER A 225 -11.72 -33.22 -8.66
C SER A 225 -10.31 -33.69 -9.06
N GLY A 226 -9.84 -34.80 -8.49
CA GLY A 226 -8.54 -35.40 -8.83
C GLY A 226 -7.35 -34.92 -7.99
N LEU A 227 -7.57 -34.19 -6.89
CA LEU A 227 -6.47 -33.79 -6.00
C LEU A 227 -5.97 -35.00 -5.21
N GLU A 228 -4.71 -35.35 -5.40
CA GLU A 228 -4.04 -36.44 -4.67
C GLU A 228 -3.37 -35.94 -3.38
N ASN A 229 -3.26 -36.82 -2.37
CA ASN A 229 -2.63 -36.45 -1.09
C ASN A 229 -1.14 -36.11 -1.25
N ASP A 230 -0.46 -36.79 -2.18
CA ASP A 230 0.96 -36.60 -2.44
C ASP A 230 1.20 -35.23 -3.11
N GLU A 231 0.35 -34.85 -4.07
CA GLU A 231 0.37 -33.51 -4.69
C GLU A 231 0.13 -32.41 -3.65
N TYR A 232 -0.87 -32.58 -2.78
CA TYR A 232 -1.15 -31.63 -1.70
C TYR A 232 0.03 -31.46 -0.73
N SER A 233 0.65 -32.57 -0.33
CA SER A 233 1.82 -32.54 0.57
C SER A 233 3.01 -31.87 -0.11
N SER A 234 3.26 -32.18 -1.39
CA SER A 234 4.31 -31.53 -2.18
C SER A 234 4.09 -30.02 -2.32
N ASN A 235 2.86 -29.58 -2.54
CA ASN A 235 2.53 -28.15 -2.62
C ASN A 235 2.74 -27.42 -1.26
N LEU A 236 2.51 -28.09 -0.14
CA LEU A 236 2.83 -27.54 1.19
C LEU A 236 4.34 -27.39 1.39
N ASP A 237 5.14 -28.37 0.95
CA ASP A 237 6.60 -28.30 1.04
C ASP A 237 7.14 -27.16 0.16
N GLN A 238 6.63 -27.01 -1.07
CA GLN A 238 6.98 -25.88 -1.95
C GLN A 238 6.65 -24.51 -1.34
N LEU A 239 5.64 -24.44 -0.47
CA LEU A 239 5.27 -23.20 0.21
C LEU A 239 6.29 -22.82 1.29
N LEU A 240 6.88 -23.82 1.96
CA LEU A 240 8.00 -23.62 2.88
C LEU A 240 9.27 -23.24 2.12
N ASP A 241 9.57 -23.89 1.00
CA ASP A 241 10.70 -23.52 0.13
C ASP A 241 10.61 -22.05 -0.31
N LEU A 242 9.40 -21.61 -0.70
CA LEU A 242 9.16 -20.21 -1.05
C LEU A 242 9.34 -19.26 0.14
N ARG A 243 8.94 -19.67 1.35
CA ARG A 243 9.08 -18.90 2.59
C ARG A 243 10.55 -18.64 2.95
N GLU A 244 11.44 -19.58 2.64
CA GLU A 244 12.89 -19.40 2.86
C GLU A 244 13.48 -18.24 2.02
N CYS A 245 12.95 -17.99 0.80
CA CYS A 245 13.35 -16.83 -0.01
C CYS A 245 13.07 -15.47 0.66
N TYR A 246 12.27 -15.44 1.73
CA TYR A 246 11.93 -14.26 2.53
C TYR A 246 12.56 -14.27 3.93
N HIS A 247 13.31 -15.32 4.30
CA HIS A 247 14.07 -15.37 5.55
C HIS A 247 15.54 -14.98 5.35
N GLU A 248 16.08 -15.26 4.17
CA GLU A 248 17.50 -15.06 3.88
C GLU A 248 17.85 -13.56 3.79
N GLU A 249 18.80 -13.17 4.63
CA GLU A 249 19.39 -11.84 4.65
C GLU A 249 20.38 -11.68 3.50
N PHE A 250 19.88 -11.58 2.28
CA PHE A 250 20.72 -11.16 1.18
C PHE A 250 21.12 -9.69 1.39
N ASN A 251 22.42 -9.43 1.46
CA ASN A 251 22.96 -8.11 1.19
C ASN A 251 22.64 -7.80 -0.28
N VAL A 252 21.71 -6.87 -0.49
CA VAL A 252 21.37 -6.36 -1.83
C VAL A 252 22.44 -5.40 -2.31
#